data_AF-A0A6N9R6Q1-F1
#
_entry.id   AF-A0A6N9R6Q1-F1
#
_cell.length_a   1.000
_cell.length_b   1.000
_cell.length_c   1.000
_cell.angle_alpha   90.00
_cell.angle_beta   90.00
_cell.angle_gamma   90.00
#
_symmetry.space_group_name_H-M   'P 1'
#
loop_
_entity.id
_entity.type
_entity.pdbx_description
1 polymer ?
#
loop_
_entity_poly.entity_id
_entity_poly.type
_entity_poly.pdbx_seq_one_letter_code
_entity_poly.pdbx_strand_id
1 'polypeptide(L)'
;MPDIRLLGLVVVPAGRAPGNVTQDWLGLALPAVQGGVAPLVVALVVAALLSRTRFAWLGIVAGYVTMIALSTGFAVSPLTASRKTMLVALAAPVIGVVADRMPKPSHVLAPALAVAAGILSVWVFASVLEQRAGIARYGVAAGIALFVAALTWLTLRLRDDGLRTGAAGLGLGLATGIAGVLSASVGFLLAGVSIAAAAGAMLLV
;
A
#
# COMPACT_ATOMS: atom_id res chain seq x y z
N MET A 1 -31.73 -7.35 45.16
CA MET A 1 -31.61 -5.91 45.43
C MET A 1 -31.04 -5.72 46.82
N PRO A 2 -30.10 -4.79 47.10
CA PRO A 2 -29.35 -3.84 46.25
C PRO A 2 -27.81 -4.13 46.31
N ASP A 3 -26.84 -3.47 45.66
CA ASP A 3 -26.82 -2.34 44.75
C ASP A 3 -25.60 -2.47 43.81
N ILE A 4 -25.83 -2.12 42.54
CA ILE A 4 -24.87 -2.13 41.45
C ILE A 4 -24.16 -0.77 41.45
N ARG A 5 -22.83 -0.76 41.61
CA ARG A 5 -21.98 0.36 41.16
C ARG A 5 -20.98 -0.14 40.13
N LEU A 6 -21.49 -0.27 38.91
CA LEU A 6 -20.75 -0.22 37.66
C LEU A 6 -20.13 1.17 37.52
N LEU A 7 -18.83 1.30 37.82
CA LEU A 7 -18.03 2.47 37.44
C LEU A 7 -16.64 1.98 37.04
N GLY A 8 -16.47 1.85 35.72
CA GLY A 8 -15.22 1.99 34.97
C GLY A 8 -13.93 1.48 35.62
N LEU A 9 -13.70 0.17 35.57
CA LEU A 9 -12.35 -0.38 35.67
C LEU A 9 -12.06 -1.18 34.41
N VAL A 10 -11.54 -0.47 33.41
CA VAL A 10 -10.73 -1.05 32.35
C VAL A 10 -9.56 -1.73 33.07
N VAL A 11 -9.55 -3.06 33.06
CA VAL A 11 -8.41 -3.86 33.51
C VAL A 11 -7.27 -3.58 32.54
N VAL A 12 -6.39 -2.65 32.91
CA VAL A 12 -5.11 -2.42 32.23
C VAL A 12 -4.19 -3.58 32.66
N PRO A 13 -3.75 -4.46 31.74
CA PRO A 13 -2.83 -5.53 32.10
C PRO A 13 -1.48 -4.91 32.49
N ALA A 14 -1.03 -5.24 33.71
CA ALA A 14 0.25 -4.82 34.27
C ALA A 14 1.40 -5.37 33.41
N GLY A 15 2.09 -4.49 32.69
CA GLY A 15 3.23 -4.84 31.83
C GLY A 15 3.35 -4.03 30.54
N ARG A 16 2.35 -3.20 30.18
CA ARG A 16 2.44 -2.30 29.02
C ARG A 16 3.13 -1.00 29.45
N ALA A 17 4.24 -0.65 28.80
CA ALA A 17 4.80 0.70 28.88
C ALA A 17 3.69 1.74 28.67
N PRO A 18 3.73 2.92 29.31
CA PRO A 18 2.71 3.95 29.13
C PRO A 18 2.75 4.48 27.70
N GLY A 19 2.11 3.75 26.79
CA GLY A 19 1.72 4.24 25.49
C GLY A 19 0.77 5.40 25.70
N ASN A 20 0.97 6.45 24.91
CA ASN A 20 0.25 7.71 25.03
C ASN A 20 -1.25 7.43 25.10
N VAL A 21 -1.83 7.64 26.29
CA VAL A 21 -3.24 7.37 26.59
C VAL A 21 -4.17 8.00 25.54
N THR A 22 -3.76 9.13 24.95
CA THR A 22 -4.44 9.81 23.84
C THR A 22 -4.55 8.98 22.54
N GLN A 23 -3.56 8.15 22.19
CA GLN A 23 -3.61 7.29 20.99
C GLN A 23 -4.61 6.13 21.16
N ASP A 24 -4.77 5.64 22.38
CA ASP A 24 -5.76 4.61 22.72
C ASP A 24 -7.18 5.16 22.70
N TRP A 25 -7.41 6.39 23.20
CA TRP A 25 -8.71 7.06 23.15
C TRP A 25 -9.15 7.49 21.74
N LEU A 26 -8.19 7.87 20.88
CA LEU A 26 -8.47 8.24 19.48
C LEU A 26 -8.65 7.03 18.55
N GLY A 27 -8.53 5.80 19.07
CA GLY A 27 -8.66 4.57 18.30
C GLY A 27 -7.56 4.37 17.25
N LEU A 28 -6.46 5.13 17.33
CA LEU A 28 -5.35 5.08 16.37
C LEU A 28 -4.57 3.76 16.44
N ALA A 29 -4.76 2.99 17.51
CA ALA A 29 -4.20 1.65 17.66
C ALA A 29 -5.05 0.54 16.99
N LEU A 30 -6.30 0.83 16.55
CA LEU A 30 -7.13 -0.19 15.91
C LEU A 30 -6.64 -0.47 14.47
N PRO A 31 -6.41 -1.74 14.10
CA PRO A 31 -5.96 -2.10 12.75
C PRO A 31 -6.88 -1.59 11.64
N ALA A 32 -8.19 -1.53 11.88
CA ALA A 32 -9.16 -1.00 10.92
C ALA A 32 -8.96 0.50 10.63
N VAL A 33 -8.54 1.27 11.64
CA VAL A 33 -8.26 2.71 11.48
C VAL A 33 -6.94 2.91 10.75
N GLN A 34 -5.90 2.15 11.12
CA GLN A 34 -4.57 2.25 10.52
C GLN A 34 -4.54 1.78 9.06
N GLY A 35 -5.26 0.71 8.73
CA GLY A 35 -5.30 0.12 7.40
C GLY A 35 -6.36 0.72 6.49
N GLY A 36 -7.45 1.28 7.02
CA GLY A 36 -8.60 1.70 6.21
C GLY A 36 -8.94 3.18 6.37
N VAL A 37 -9.42 3.58 7.54
CA VAL A 37 -10.02 4.91 7.76
C VAL A 37 -9.00 6.04 7.60
N ALA A 38 -7.83 5.94 8.24
CA ALA A 38 -6.81 7.00 8.15
C ALA A 38 -6.25 7.13 6.71
N PRO A 39 -5.88 6.05 6.01
CA PRO A 39 -5.51 6.10 4.59
C PRO A 39 -6.58 6.71 3.69
N LEU A 40 -7.86 6.38 3.91
CA LEU A 40 -8.99 6.94 3.16
C LEU A 40 -9.06 8.46 3.30
N VAL A 41 -9.06 8.95 4.55
CA VAL A 41 -9.21 10.38 4.84
C VAL A 41 -8.05 11.18 4.28
N VAL A 42 -6.80 10.72 4.49
CA VAL A 42 -5.62 11.41 3.97
C VAL A 42 -5.63 11.41 2.44
N ALA A 43 -5.94 10.28 1.82
CA ALA A 43 -6.04 10.19 0.37
C ALA A 43 -7.10 11.14 -0.20
N LEU A 44 -8.27 11.23 0.44
CA LEU A 44 -9.35 12.12 0.02
C LEU A 44 -8.97 13.59 0.13
N VAL A 45 -8.33 13.99 1.24
CA VAL A 45 -7.84 15.37 1.42
C VAL A 45 -6.81 15.71 0.35
N VAL A 46 -5.82 14.85 0.14
CA VAL A 46 -4.76 15.09 -0.85
C VAL A 46 -5.31 15.10 -2.27
N ALA A 47 -6.19 14.14 -2.61
CA ALA A 47 -6.87 14.09 -3.91
C ALA A 47 -7.75 15.31 -4.13
N ALA A 48 -8.55 15.73 -3.15
CA ALA A 48 -9.41 16.91 -3.25
C ALA A 48 -8.60 18.21 -3.46
N LEU A 49 -7.50 18.38 -2.72
CA LEU A 49 -6.59 19.52 -2.89
C LEU A 49 -5.92 19.54 -4.27
N LEU A 50 -5.62 18.36 -4.83
CA LEU A 50 -4.97 18.20 -6.12
C LEU A 50 -5.94 17.93 -7.28
N SER A 51 -7.25 17.96 -7.04
CA SER A 51 -8.31 17.59 -8.01
C SER A 51 -8.26 18.39 -9.30
N ARG A 52 -7.86 19.66 -9.21
CA ARG A 52 -7.67 20.56 -10.37
C ARG A 52 -6.34 20.36 -11.09
N THR A 53 -5.56 19.37 -10.68
CA THR A 53 -4.25 19.05 -11.25
C THR A 53 -4.20 17.60 -11.71
N ARG A 54 -3.30 17.31 -12.65
CA ARG A 54 -3.00 15.93 -13.06
C ARG A 54 -2.41 15.03 -11.96
N PHE A 55 -2.09 15.58 -10.79
CA PHE A 55 -1.41 14.88 -9.70
C PHE A 55 -2.36 14.35 -8.62
N ALA A 56 -3.68 14.37 -8.84
CA ALA A 56 -4.65 13.82 -7.91
C ALA A 56 -4.29 12.38 -7.45
N TRP A 57 -3.68 11.58 -8.33
CA TRP A 57 -3.20 10.22 -8.05
C TRP A 57 -2.22 10.11 -6.87
N LEU A 58 -1.54 11.21 -6.48
CA LEU A 58 -0.71 11.24 -5.28
C LEU A 58 -1.50 10.98 -3.99
N GLY A 59 -2.83 11.15 -4.00
CA GLY A 59 -3.69 10.76 -2.89
C GLY A 59 -3.56 9.27 -2.53
N ILE A 60 -3.42 8.40 -3.53
CA ILE A 60 -3.23 6.95 -3.31
C ILE A 60 -1.92 6.70 -2.53
N VAL A 61 -0.86 7.38 -2.95
CA VAL A 61 0.46 7.28 -2.31
C VAL A 61 0.41 7.85 -0.90
N ALA A 62 -0.23 8.99 -0.69
CA ALA A 62 -0.37 9.61 0.62
C ALA A 62 -1.15 8.71 1.60
N GLY A 63 -2.21 8.05 1.14
CA GLY A 63 -2.96 7.07 1.93
C GLY A 63 -2.08 5.87 2.33
N TYR A 64 -1.32 5.30 1.41
CA TYR A 64 -0.40 4.19 1.70
C TYR A 64 0.73 4.59 2.67
N VAL A 65 1.34 5.77 2.48
CA VAL A 65 2.36 6.30 3.39
C VAL A 65 1.79 6.53 4.79
N THR A 66 0.55 6.99 4.89
CA THR A 66 -0.16 7.13 6.18
C THR A 66 -0.29 5.78 6.88
N MET A 67 -0.68 4.73 6.16
CA MET A 67 -0.73 3.38 6.73
C MET A 67 0.63 2.95 7.26
N ILE A 68 1.71 3.14 6.49
CA ILE A 68 3.07 2.78 6.91
C ILE A 68 3.45 3.52 8.19
N ALA A 69 3.22 4.83 8.22
CA ALA A 69 3.54 5.68 9.36
C ALA A 69 2.84 5.22 10.65
N LEU A 70 1.59 4.76 10.55
CA LEU A 70 0.77 4.34 11.69
C LEU A 70 1.02 2.89 12.12
N SER A 71 1.31 1.98 11.17
CA SER A 71 1.40 0.54 11.45
C SER A 71 2.80 0.07 11.80
N THR A 72 3.80 0.54 11.07
CA THR A 72 5.15 -0.06 11.05
C THR A 72 6.25 0.96 11.34
N GLY A 73 5.99 2.25 11.12
CA GLY A 73 6.98 3.31 11.27
C GLY A 73 8.12 3.25 10.24
N PHE A 74 8.97 4.27 10.21
CA PHE A 74 10.04 4.44 9.21
C PHE A 74 11.40 3.87 9.66
N ALA A 75 11.45 2.69 10.25
CA ALA A 75 12.74 2.06 10.58
C ALA A 75 13.39 1.48 9.31
N VAL A 76 14.72 1.62 9.15
CA VAL A 76 15.46 1.21 7.93
C VAL A 76 16.37 -0.02 8.13
N SER A 77 16.77 -0.35 9.37
CA SER A 77 17.39 -1.66 9.71
C SER A 77 16.42 -2.62 10.43
N PRO A 78 16.30 -3.92 10.06
CA PRO A 78 16.93 -4.66 8.96
C PRO A 78 16.17 -4.59 7.61
N LEU A 79 16.87 -4.75 6.47
CA LEU A 79 16.29 -4.76 5.11
C LEU A 79 15.60 -6.10 4.79
N THR A 80 14.37 -6.29 5.26
CA THR A 80 13.51 -7.42 4.88
C THR A 80 12.81 -7.15 3.53
N ALA A 81 12.28 -8.20 2.89
CA ALA A 81 11.52 -8.08 1.64
C ALA A 81 10.37 -7.06 1.74
N SER A 82 9.66 -7.04 2.88
CA SER A 82 8.60 -6.06 3.16
C SER A 82 9.10 -4.61 3.12
N ARG A 83 10.30 -4.32 3.64
CA ARG A 83 10.89 -2.98 3.55
C ARG A 83 11.37 -2.61 2.17
N LYS A 84 11.87 -3.57 1.38
CA LYS A 84 12.18 -3.32 -0.03
C LYS A 84 10.91 -2.90 -0.78
N THR A 85 9.78 -3.56 -0.54
CA THR A 85 8.48 -3.16 -1.12
C THR A 85 8.07 -1.75 -0.70
N MET A 86 8.23 -1.40 0.58
CA MET A 86 7.97 -0.05 1.08
C MET A 86 8.84 1.00 0.37
N LEU A 87 10.16 0.76 0.24
CA LEU A 87 11.06 1.68 -0.46
C LEU A 87 10.67 1.87 -1.93
N VAL A 88 10.31 0.78 -2.61
CA VAL A 88 9.82 0.84 -3.99
C VAL A 88 8.52 1.65 -4.08
N ALA A 89 7.60 1.48 -3.12
CA ALA A 89 6.37 2.26 -3.06
C ALA A 89 6.61 3.76 -2.80
N LEU A 90 7.62 4.12 -1.99
CA LEU A 90 8.03 5.53 -1.80
C LEU A 90 8.79 6.11 -3.00
N ALA A 91 9.51 5.29 -3.77
CA ALA A 91 10.19 5.73 -4.99
C ALA A 91 9.22 5.91 -6.18
N ALA A 92 8.16 5.09 -6.23
CA ALA A 92 7.13 5.12 -7.26
C ALA A 92 6.55 6.52 -7.57
N PRO A 93 6.15 7.36 -6.60
CA PRO A 93 5.64 8.71 -6.88
C PRO A 93 6.66 9.60 -7.59
N VAL A 94 7.96 9.49 -7.26
CA VAL A 94 9.01 10.27 -7.91
C VAL A 94 9.10 9.87 -9.38
N ILE A 95 9.08 8.56 -9.67
CA ILE A 95 9.09 8.04 -11.05
C ILE A 95 7.83 8.47 -11.80
N GLY A 96 6.65 8.42 -11.16
CA GLY A 96 5.38 8.85 -11.73
C GLY A 96 5.38 10.34 -12.10
N VAL A 97 5.89 11.21 -11.21
CA VAL A 97 6.02 12.65 -11.49
C VAL A 97 6.99 12.91 -12.64
N VAL A 98 8.13 12.20 -12.69
CA VAL A 98 9.08 12.31 -13.80
C VAL A 98 8.45 11.84 -15.12
N ALA A 99 7.73 10.72 -15.10
CA ALA A 99 7.02 10.18 -16.25
C ALA A 99 5.94 11.15 -16.76
N ASP A 100 5.21 11.80 -15.85
CA ASP A 100 4.23 12.83 -16.17
C ASP A 100 4.90 14.06 -16.82
N ARG A 101 6.12 14.44 -16.44
CA ARG A 101 6.84 15.58 -17.02
C ARG A 101 7.36 15.33 -18.43
N MET A 102 7.38 14.08 -18.92
CA MET A 102 7.84 13.77 -20.26
C MET A 102 6.78 14.14 -21.31
N PRO A 103 7.10 15.00 -22.29
CA PRO A 103 6.15 15.38 -23.34
C PRO A 103 5.91 14.21 -24.29
N LYS A 104 4.63 13.78 -24.35
CA LYS A 104 4.04 12.66 -25.11
C LYS A 104 4.27 11.25 -24.53
N PRO A 105 3.27 10.36 -24.61
CA PRO A 105 3.48 8.91 -24.44
C PRO A 105 4.53 8.47 -25.47
N SER A 106 5.78 8.25 -25.07
CA SER A 106 6.61 7.41 -25.91
C SER A 106 5.99 6.01 -25.83
N HIS A 107 5.72 5.41 -26.98
CA HIS A 107 5.26 4.01 -27.07
C HIS A 107 6.22 3.03 -26.37
N VAL A 108 7.42 3.52 -26.02
CA VAL A 108 8.48 2.83 -25.30
C VAL A 108 8.39 2.98 -23.78
N LEU A 109 7.83 4.08 -23.25
CA LEU A 109 7.84 4.35 -21.81
C LEU A 109 7.02 3.32 -21.02
N ALA A 110 5.82 2.99 -21.50
CA ALA A 110 4.96 2.01 -20.86
C ALA A 110 5.58 0.60 -20.79
N PRO A 111 6.09 0.02 -21.90
CA PRO A 111 6.78 -1.27 -21.83
C PRO A 111 8.10 -1.19 -21.04
N ALA A 112 8.85 -0.08 -21.12
CA ALA A 112 10.08 0.08 -20.34
C ALA A 112 9.82 0.08 -18.83
N LEU A 113 8.79 0.81 -18.37
CA LEU A 113 8.39 0.82 -16.96
C LEU A 113 7.85 -0.54 -16.51
N ALA A 114 7.11 -1.25 -17.36
CA ALA A 114 6.63 -2.59 -17.07
C ALA A 114 7.78 -3.59 -16.90
N VAL A 115 8.77 -3.56 -17.80
CA VAL A 115 9.98 -4.41 -17.70
C VAL A 115 10.78 -4.05 -16.46
N ALA A 116 10.98 -2.75 -16.19
CA ALA A 116 11.68 -2.29 -14.99
C ALA A 116 10.98 -2.75 -13.71
N ALA A 117 9.65 -2.66 -13.65
CA ALA A 117 8.86 -3.16 -12.51
C ALA A 117 8.99 -4.69 -12.34
N GLY A 118 8.97 -5.45 -13.44
CA GLY A 118 9.21 -6.89 -13.43
C GLY A 118 10.59 -7.25 -12.86
N ILE A 119 11.66 -6.59 -13.34
CA ILE A 119 13.02 -6.81 -12.84
C ILE A 119 13.13 -6.42 -11.35
N LEU A 120 12.57 -5.27 -10.98
CA LEU A 120 12.59 -4.76 -9.62
C LEU A 120 11.88 -5.71 -8.65
N SER A 121 10.79 -6.36 -9.08
CA SER A 121 10.09 -7.35 -8.27
C SER A 121 10.96 -8.55 -7.90
N VAL A 122 11.80 -9.03 -8.83
CA VAL A 122 12.74 -10.13 -8.56
C VAL A 122 13.75 -9.73 -7.49
N TRP A 123 14.23 -8.49 -7.52
CA TRP A 123 15.15 -7.96 -6.50
C TRP A 123 14.47 -7.81 -5.12
N VAL A 124 13.20 -7.37 -5.09
CA VAL A 124 12.41 -7.29 -3.86
C VAL A 124 12.27 -8.67 -3.20
N PHE A 125 11.96 -9.69 -4.01
CA PHE A 125 11.74 -11.06 -3.53
C PHE A 125 13.01 -11.93 -3.47
N ALA A 126 14.20 -11.37 -3.74
CA ALA A 126 15.45 -12.12 -3.80
C ALA A 126 15.69 -13.01 -2.56
N SER A 127 15.43 -12.48 -1.35
CA SER A 127 15.58 -13.24 -0.10
C SER A 127 14.62 -14.43 0.01
N VAL A 128 13.44 -14.34 -0.62
CA VAL A 128 12.44 -15.42 -0.65
C VAL A 128 12.81 -16.47 -1.70
N LEU A 129 13.36 -16.02 -2.84
CA LEU A 129 13.85 -16.91 -3.90
C LEU A 129 15.05 -17.74 -3.45
N GLU A 130 15.93 -17.18 -2.62
CA GLU A 130 17.08 -17.88 -2.05
C GLU A 130 16.70 -19.02 -1.10
N GLN A 131 15.50 -18.97 -0.52
CA GLN A 131 14.97 -20.07 0.31
C GLN A 131 14.47 -21.26 -0.51
N ARG A 132 14.37 -21.12 -1.85
CA ARG A 132 13.88 -22.18 -2.75
C ARG A 132 15.08 -22.91 -3.38
N ALA A 133 15.10 -24.24 -3.26
CA ALA A 133 16.13 -25.07 -3.88
C ALA A 133 15.79 -25.41 -5.35
N GLY A 134 16.82 -25.50 -6.19
CA GLY A 134 16.74 -26.05 -7.55
C GLY A 134 16.01 -25.18 -8.57
N ILE A 135 15.51 -25.82 -9.63
CA ILE A 135 14.93 -25.14 -10.82
C ILE A 135 13.66 -24.35 -10.51
N ALA A 136 12.97 -24.70 -9.41
CA ALA A 136 11.78 -24.00 -8.94
C ALA A 136 12.05 -22.52 -8.60
N ARG A 137 13.28 -22.16 -8.21
CA ARG A 137 13.68 -20.77 -7.96
C ARG A 137 13.48 -19.90 -9.20
N TYR A 138 13.94 -20.37 -10.35
CA TYR A 138 13.87 -19.62 -11.60
C TYR A 138 12.44 -19.54 -12.14
N GLY A 139 11.67 -20.63 -12.01
CA GLY A 139 10.25 -20.64 -12.40
C GLY A 139 9.41 -19.65 -11.60
N VAL A 140 9.59 -19.61 -10.28
CA VAL A 140 8.89 -18.64 -9.41
C VAL A 140 9.36 -17.22 -9.70
N ALA A 141 10.66 -16.99 -9.91
CA ALA A 141 11.20 -15.68 -10.27
C ALA A 141 10.57 -15.14 -11.57
N ALA A 142 10.52 -15.97 -12.61
CA ALA A 142 9.96 -15.62 -13.90
C ALA A 142 8.45 -15.34 -13.80
N GLY A 143 7.72 -16.16 -13.04
CA GLY A 143 6.29 -15.95 -12.80
C GLY A 143 5.99 -14.62 -12.11
N ILE A 144 6.74 -14.28 -11.06
CA ILE A 144 6.61 -13.00 -10.35
C ILE A 144 6.93 -11.83 -11.29
N ALA A 145 8.06 -11.91 -12.00
CA ALA A 145 8.48 -10.84 -12.92
C ALA A 145 7.43 -10.59 -14.02
N LEU A 146 6.93 -11.66 -14.63
CA LEU A 146 5.91 -11.58 -15.68
C LEU A 146 4.59 -11.02 -15.15
N PHE A 147 4.16 -11.48 -13.98
CA PHE A 147 2.92 -11.02 -13.36
C PHE A 147 2.98 -9.52 -13.03
N VAL A 148 4.07 -9.06 -12.40
CA VAL A 148 4.24 -7.64 -12.05
C VAL A 148 4.38 -6.78 -13.30
N ALA A 149 5.12 -7.23 -14.31
CA ALA A 149 5.25 -6.52 -15.59
C ALA A 149 3.90 -6.41 -16.29
N ALA A 150 3.12 -7.49 -16.37
CA ALA A 150 1.80 -7.50 -16.98
C ALA A 150 0.83 -6.57 -16.26
N LEU A 151 0.76 -6.61 -14.93
CA LEU A 151 -0.07 -5.70 -14.15
C LEU A 151 0.32 -4.24 -14.37
N THR A 152 1.62 -3.93 -14.29
CA THR A 152 2.12 -2.57 -14.49
C THR A 152 1.77 -2.05 -15.89
N TRP A 153 1.96 -2.89 -16.91
CA TRP A 153 1.62 -2.55 -18.29
C TRP A 153 0.12 -2.32 -18.48
N LEU A 154 -0.73 -3.17 -17.91
CA LEU A 154 -2.18 -3.01 -17.94
C LEU A 154 -2.60 -1.71 -17.25
N THR A 155 -2.11 -1.43 -16.04
CA THR A 155 -2.43 -0.18 -15.32
C THR A 155 -1.96 1.05 -16.09
N LEU A 156 -0.79 1.01 -16.73
CA LEU A 156 -0.30 2.12 -17.56
C LEU A 156 -1.15 2.34 -18.81
N ARG A 157 -1.84 1.33 -19.33
CA ARG A 157 -2.83 1.50 -20.42
C ARG A 157 -4.11 2.20 -19.98
N LEU A 158 -4.40 2.20 -18.68
CA LEU A 158 -5.58 2.85 -18.11
C LEU A 158 -5.33 4.32 -17.72
N ARG A 159 -4.07 4.78 -17.75
CA ARG A 159 -3.64 6.06 -17.18
C ARG A 159 -4.33 7.31 -17.75
N ASP A 160 -4.85 7.22 -18.97
CA ASP A 160 -5.52 8.35 -19.63
C ASP A 160 -6.95 8.55 -19.09
N ASP A 161 -7.47 7.60 -18.30
CA ASP A 161 -8.78 7.65 -17.66
C ASP A 161 -8.61 7.48 -16.13
N GLY A 162 -8.82 8.58 -15.41
CA GLY A 162 -8.68 8.64 -13.96
C GLY A 162 -9.64 7.70 -13.22
N LEU A 163 -10.87 7.54 -13.73
CA LEU A 163 -11.87 6.65 -13.14
C LEU A 163 -11.44 5.18 -13.29
N ARG A 164 -10.97 4.78 -14.48
CA ARG A 164 -10.47 3.43 -14.72
C ARG A 164 -9.24 3.13 -13.87
N THR A 165 -8.34 4.10 -13.75
CA THR A 165 -7.13 3.96 -12.92
C THR A 165 -7.48 3.82 -11.44
N GLY A 166 -8.44 4.60 -10.93
CA GLY A 166 -8.97 4.47 -9.57
C GLY A 166 -9.64 3.12 -9.32
N ALA A 167 -10.48 2.65 -10.24
CA ALA A 167 -11.16 1.35 -10.13
C ALA A 167 -10.17 0.17 -10.18
N ALA A 168 -9.15 0.25 -11.04
CA ALA A 168 -8.07 -0.73 -11.08
C ALA A 168 -7.27 -0.75 -9.77
N GLY A 169 -6.94 0.43 -9.21
CA GLY A 169 -6.27 0.54 -7.92
C GLY A 169 -7.09 -0.04 -6.77
N LEU A 170 -8.40 0.21 -6.76
CA LEU A 170 -9.32 -0.36 -5.78
C LEU A 170 -9.35 -1.88 -5.86
N GLY A 171 -9.53 -2.43 -7.07
CA GLY A 171 -9.54 -3.87 -7.31
C GLY A 171 -8.22 -4.54 -6.92
N LEU A 172 -7.08 -3.95 -7.28
CA LEU A 172 -5.76 -4.44 -6.91
C LEU A 172 -5.52 -4.40 -5.39
N GLY A 173 -5.98 -3.34 -4.71
CA GLY A 173 -5.94 -3.23 -3.27
C GLY A 173 -6.76 -4.33 -2.58
N LEU A 174 -8.01 -4.54 -3.00
CA LEU A 174 -8.86 -5.60 -2.46
C LEU A 174 -8.30 -7.00 -2.71
N ALA A 175 -7.82 -7.26 -3.93
CA ALA A 175 -7.18 -8.53 -4.27
C ALA A 175 -5.95 -8.80 -3.39
N THR A 176 -5.12 -7.77 -3.17
CA THR A 176 -3.95 -7.85 -2.27
C THR A 176 -4.37 -8.10 -0.82
N GLY A 177 -5.43 -7.44 -0.37
CA GLY A 177 -5.97 -7.61 0.98
C GLY A 177 -6.47 -9.02 1.23
N ILE A 178 -7.29 -9.55 0.31
CA ILE A 178 -7.82 -10.93 0.34
C ILE A 178 -6.66 -11.94 0.29
N ALA A 179 -5.70 -11.75 -0.60
CA ALA A 179 -4.50 -12.59 -0.67
C ALA A 179 -3.71 -12.55 0.66
N GLY A 180 -3.65 -11.39 1.32
CA GLY A 180 -3.07 -11.22 2.64
C GLY A 180 -3.77 -12.08 3.71
N VAL A 181 -5.11 -12.12 3.71
CA VAL A 181 -5.90 -13.00 4.61
C VAL A 181 -5.56 -14.46 4.35
N LEU A 182 -5.60 -14.89 3.08
CA LEU A 182 -5.31 -16.27 2.70
C LEU A 182 -3.88 -16.69 3.03
N SER A 183 -2.94 -15.75 3.02
CA SER A 183 -1.54 -15.96 3.41
C SER A 183 -1.27 -15.77 4.91
N ALA A 184 -2.30 -15.57 5.74
CA ALA A 184 -2.19 -15.28 7.17
C ALA A 184 -1.24 -14.10 7.49
N SER A 185 -1.21 -13.08 6.62
CA SER A 185 -0.35 -11.91 6.74
C SER A 185 -1.15 -10.63 6.96
N VAL A 186 -1.17 -10.17 8.21
CA VAL A 186 -1.81 -8.91 8.61
C VAL A 186 -1.18 -7.71 7.89
N GLY A 187 0.13 -7.74 7.62
CA GLY A 187 0.82 -6.66 6.89
C GLY A 187 0.31 -6.50 5.45
N PHE A 188 0.13 -7.61 4.72
CA PHE A 188 -0.41 -7.56 3.36
C PHE A 188 -1.90 -7.23 3.33
N LEU A 189 -2.66 -7.67 4.35
CA LEU A 189 -4.05 -7.26 4.53
C LEU A 189 -4.15 -5.73 4.66
N LEU A 190 -3.43 -5.13 5.62
CA LEU A 190 -3.46 -3.69 5.85
C LEU A 190 -2.96 -2.92 4.63
N ALA A 191 -1.96 -3.43 3.92
CA ALA A 191 -1.46 -2.82 2.69
C ALA A 191 -2.54 -2.80 1.60
N GLY A 192 -3.18 -3.93 1.35
CA GLY A 192 -4.27 -4.02 0.38
C GLY A 192 -5.45 -3.13 0.72
N VAL A 193 -5.91 -3.15 1.98
CA VAL A 193 -7.03 -2.32 2.44
C VAL A 193 -6.71 -0.83 2.30
N SER A 194 -5.47 -0.42 2.63
CA SER A 194 -5.08 1.00 2.53
C SER A 194 -5.04 1.51 1.09
N ILE A 195 -4.53 0.69 0.17
CA ILE A 195 -4.51 1.00 -1.25
C ILE A 195 -5.94 1.03 -1.81
N ALA A 196 -6.78 0.07 -1.42
CA ALA A 196 -8.18 0.03 -1.84
C ALA A 196 -8.96 1.26 -1.34
N ALA A 197 -8.78 1.62 -0.08
CA ALA A 197 -9.38 2.81 0.51
C ALA A 197 -8.91 4.10 -0.18
N ALA A 198 -7.59 4.24 -0.39
CA ALA A 198 -7.03 5.42 -1.01
C ALA A 198 -7.42 5.56 -2.50
N ALA A 199 -7.52 4.45 -3.23
CA ALA A 199 -8.03 4.43 -4.59
C ALA A 199 -9.55 4.68 -4.64
N GLY A 200 -10.31 4.22 -3.63
CA GLY A 200 -11.73 4.54 -3.47
C GLY A 200 -11.96 6.03 -3.24
N ALA A 201 -11.11 6.70 -2.45
CA ALA A 201 -11.18 8.16 -2.28
C ALA A 201 -11.03 8.92 -3.59
N MET A 202 -10.15 8.45 -4.49
CA MET A 202 -9.97 9.04 -5.83
C MET A 202 -11.22 8.91 -6.73
N LEU A 203 -12.11 7.94 -6.48
CA LEU A 203 -13.36 7.80 -7.22
C LEU A 203 -14.45 8.77 -6.74
N LEU A 204 -14.24 9.44 -5.60
CA LEU A 204 -15.19 10.37 -4.99
C LEU A 204 -14.89 11.84 -5.33
N VAL A 205 -13.78 12.12 -6.00
CA VAL A 205 -13.27 13.46 -6.34
C VAL A 205 -13.25 13.64 -7.84
#